data_AF-A0A961TSE4-F1
#
_entry.id   AF-A0A961TSE4-F1
#
_cell.length_a   1.000
_cell.length_b   1.000
_cell.length_c   1.000
_cell.angle_alpha   90.00
_cell.angle_beta   90.00
_cell.angle_gamma   90.00
#
_symmetry.space_group_name_H-M   'P 1'
#
loop_
_entity.id
_entity.type
_entity.pdbx_description
1 polymer ?
#
loop_
_entity_poly.entity_id
_entity_poly.type
_entity_poly.pdbx_seq_one_letter_code
_entity_poly.pdbx_strand_id
1 'polypeptide(L)' 'MSRVKPALEQAGAKYLARGGEHRIYEGDWEPRRLVLIEFPSLEAFEAFYYGDVYQGLKSIRDECSSARLVSVDGMG' A
#
# COMPACT_ATOMS: atom_id res chain seq x y z
N MET A 1 -11.41 9.05 -0.23
CA MET A 1 -11.04 7.68 -0.69
C MET A 1 -11.75 6.61 0.15
N SER A 2 -13.07 6.42 -0.03
CA SER A 2 -13.85 5.41 0.72
C SER A 2 -13.77 4.00 0.11
N ARG A 3 -13.36 3.87 -1.16
CA ARG A 3 -13.37 2.59 -1.90
C ARG A 3 -12.14 1.70 -1.69
N VAL A 4 -11.04 2.25 -1.19
CA VAL A 4 -9.77 1.50 -1.02
C VAL A 4 -9.87 0.49 0.13
N LYS A 5 -10.51 0.86 1.24
CA LYS A 5 -10.59 0.00 2.43
C LYS A 5 -11.38 -1.30 2.14
N PRO A 6 -12.59 -1.25 1.54
CA PRO A 6 -13.30 -2.48 1.18
C PRO A 6 -12.55 -3.36 0.17
N ALA A 7 -11.87 -2.76 -0.82
CA ALA A 7 -11.09 -3.51 -1.79
C ALA A 7 -9.89 -4.25 -1.16
N LEU A 8 -9.25 -3.62 -0.17
CA LEU A 8 -8.19 -4.26 0.62
C LEU A 8 -8.74 -5.40 1.49
N GLU A 9 -9.88 -5.18 2.16
CA GLU A 9 -10.52 -6.22 2.98
C GLU A 9 -10.92 -7.45 2.12
N GLN A 10 -11.42 -7.22 0.90
CA GLN A 10 -11.73 -8.30 -0.06
C GLN A 10 -10.48 -9.07 -0.51
N ALA A 11 -9.33 -8.40 -0.60
CA ALA A 11 -8.05 -9.02 -0.90
C ALA A 11 -7.40 -9.73 0.31
N GLY A 12 -8.10 -9.78 1.45
CA GLY A 12 -7.56 -10.34 2.70
C GLY A 12 -6.48 -9.47 3.34
N ALA A 13 -6.35 -8.21 2.94
CA ALA A 13 -5.28 -7.33 3.37
C ALA A 13 -5.60 -6.64 4.70
N LYS A 14 -4.55 -6.40 5.50
CA LYS A 14 -4.64 -5.78 6.83
C LYS A 14 -3.70 -4.58 6.93
N TYR A 15 -4.23 -3.46 7.41
CA TYR A 15 -3.37 -2.32 7.76
C TYR A 15 -2.55 -2.65 9.02
N LEU A 16 -1.23 -2.55 8.92
CA LEU A 16 -0.32 -2.60 10.06
C LEU A 16 0.03 -1.18 10.53
N ALA A 17 0.21 -0.25 9.59
CA ALA A 17 0.42 1.17 9.88
C ALA A 17 -0.20 2.06 8.79
N ARG A 18 -0.70 3.24 9.17
CA ARG A 18 -1.29 4.19 8.22
C ARG A 18 -1.09 5.65 8.64
N GLY A 19 0.08 6.20 8.35
CA GLY A 19 0.44 7.59 8.64
C GLY A 19 0.73 7.86 10.11
N GLY A 20 1.18 6.85 10.86
CA GLY A 20 1.66 7.03 12.24
C GLY A 20 2.98 7.81 12.30
N GLU A 21 3.35 8.23 13.52
CA GLU A 21 4.67 8.81 13.78
C GLU A 21 5.75 7.83 13.33
N HIS A 22 6.76 8.35 12.63
CA HIS A 22 7.92 7.59 12.20
C HIS A 22 9.15 8.49 12.24
N ARG A 23 10.32 7.87 12.37
CA ARG A 23 11.61 8.55 12.44
C ARG A 23 12.54 7.94 11.41
N ILE A 24 13.39 8.78 10.85
CA ILE A 24 14.42 8.37 9.91
C ILE A 24 15.70 8.25 10.71
N TYR A 25 16.27 7.04 10.72
CA TYR A 25 17.52 6.77 11.43
C TYR A 25 18.72 6.82 10.47
N GLU A 26 18.53 6.37 9.22
CA GLU A 26 19.58 6.31 8.19
C GLU A 26 18.99 6.51 6.78
N GLY A 27 19.79 7.08 5.87
CA GLY A 27 19.47 7.26 4.45
C GLY A 27 18.60 8.49 4.12
N ASP A 28 18.39 8.72 2.82
CA ASP A 28 17.78 9.96 2.30
C ASP A 28 16.28 9.80 1.96
N TRP A 29 15.65 8.70 2.37
CA TRP A 29 14.21 8.52 2.15
C TRP A 29 13.40 9.15 3.28
N GLU A 30 12.82 10.31 2.98
CA GLU A 30 11.99 11.08 3.91
C GLU A 30 10.50 11.07 3.54
N PRO A 31 9.76 9.96 3.80
CA PRO A 31 8.35 9.90 3.45
C PRO A 31 7.51 10.82 4.34
N ARG A 32 6.67 11.68 3.76
CA ARG A 32 5.68 12.45 4.55
C ARG A 32 4.62 11.56 5.22
N ARG A 33 4.39 10.37 4.65
CA ARG A 33 3.39 9.41 5.11
C ARG A 33 3.86 7.99 4.78
N LEU A 34 3.87 7.12 5.78
CA LEU A 34 4.09 5.69 5.61
C LEU A 34 2.79 4.90 5.73
N VAL A 35 2.60 3.91 4.86
CA VAL A 35 1.49 2.98 4.91
C VAL A 35 2.08 1.58 4.77
N LEU A 36 1.81 0.72 5.76
CA LEU A 36 2.23 -0.68 5.76
C LEU A 36 0.99 -1.55 5.77
N ILE A 37 0.90 -2.45 4.80
CA ILE A 37 -0.25 -3.33 4.58
C ILE A 37 0.30 -4.75 4.43
N GLU A 38 -0.23 -5.66 5.24
CA GLU A 38 0.00 -7.09 5.14
C GLU A 38 -1.02 -7.69 4.16
N PHE A 39 -0.55 -8.53 3.24
CA PHE A 39 -1.38 -9.35 2.36
C PHE A 39 -1.12 -10.83 2.68
N PRO A 40 -2.08 -11.73 2.39
CA PRO A 40 -1.90 -13.16 2.62
C PRO A 40 -0.75 -13.79 1.82
N SER A 41 -0.40 -13.22 0.66
CA SER A 41 0.75 -13.61 -0.16
C SER A 41 1.13 -12.49 -1.15
N LEU A 42 2.29 -12.61 -1.82
CA LEU A 42 2.65 -11.70 -2.91
C LEU A 42 1.66 -11.77 -4.07
N GLU A 43 1.15 -12.94 -4.42
CA GLU A 43 0.15 -13.10 -5.47
C GLU A 43 -1.16 -12.39 -5.13
N ALA A 44 -1.58 -12.42 -3.85
CA ALA A 44 -2.75 -11.67 -3.41
C ALA A 44 -2.54 -10.15 -3.54
N PHE A 45 -1.33 -9.66 -3.22
CA PHE A 45 -0.97 -8.27 -3.46
C PHE A 45 -0.97 -7.93 -4.96
N GLU A 46 -0.38 -8.76 -5.81
CA GLU A 46 -0.32 -8.50 -7.26
C GLU A 46 -1.71 -8.52 -7.89
N ALA A 47 -2.56 -9.49 -7.54
CA ALA A 47 -3.94 -9.55 -7.99
C ALA A 47 -4.72 -8.29 -7.59
N PHE A 48 -4.53 -7.80 -6.37
CA PHE A 48 -5.09 -6.53 -5.92
C PHE A 48 -4.53 -5.34 -6.70
N TYR A 49 -3.20 -5.26 -6.86
CA TYR A 49 -2.52 -4.13 -7.49
C TYR A 49 -2.86 -4.01 -8.97
N TYR A 50 -2.85 -5.10 -9.72
CA TYR A 50 -3.16 -5.11 -11.15
C TYR A 50 -4.67 -5.18 -11.45
N GLY A 51 -5.51 -5.46 -10.45
CA GLY A 51 -6.95 -5.51 -10.62
C GLY A 51 -7.58 -4.14 -10.94
N ASP A 52 -8.69 -4.18 -11.69
CA ASP A 52 -9.40 -3.00 -12.20
C ASP A 52 -9.76 -1.99 -11.10
N VAL A 53 -10.14 -2.50 -9.92
CA VAL A 53 -10.53 -1.67 -8.78
C VAL A 53 -9.37 -0.79 -8.33
N TYR A 54 -8.18 -1.35 -8.16
CA TYR A 54 -7.02 -0.56 -7.72
C TYR A 54 -6.46 0.28 -8.86
N GLN A 55 -6.39 -0.24 -10.10
CA GLN A 55 -5.89 0.52 -11.25
C GLN A 55 -6.75 1.77 -11.54
N GLY A 56 -8.07 1.67 -11.40
CA GLY A 56 -8.97 2.82 -11.50
C GLY A 56 -8.71 3.89 -10.42
N LEU A 57 -8.25 3.48 -9.23
CA LEU A 57 -7.90 4.39 -8.13
C LEU A 57 -6.45 4.90 -8.23
N LYS A 58 -5.55 4.12 -8.82
CA LYS A 58 -4.12 4.44 -8.98
C LYS A 58 -3.94 5.68 -9.85
N SER A 59 -4.71 5.82 -10.92
CA SER A 59 -4.66 7.00 -11.79
C SER A 59 -4.93 8.29 -11.02
N ILE A 60 -5.99 8.30 -10.21
CA ILE A 60 -6.32 9.44 -9.33
C ILE A 60 -5.20 9.68 -8.30
N ARG A 61 -4.63 8.61 -7.74
CA ARG A 61 -3.50 8.73 -6.80
C ARG A 61 -2.30 9.40 -7.48
N ASP A 62 -1.94 8.99 -8.69
CA ASP A 62 -0.77 9.49 -9.41
C ASP A 62 -0.93 10.96 -9.81
N GLU A 63 -2.14 11.40 -10.16
CA GLU A 63 -2.43 12.83 -10.41
C GLU A 63 -2.26 13.69 -9.16
N CYS A 64 -2.55 13.13 -7.97
CA CYS A 64 -2.54 13.88 -6.71
C CYS A 64 -1.26 13.69 -5.89
N SER A 65 -0.47 12.65 -6.15
CA SER A 65 0.65 12.24 -5.29
C SER A 65 1.59 11.24 -5.96
N SER A 66 2.89 11.47 -5.81
CA SER A 66 3.92 10.44 -6.02
C SER A 66 3.97 9.48 -4.84
N ALA A 67 4.28 8.21 -5.08
CA ALA A 67 4.55 7.21 -4.04
C ALA A 67 5.74 6.33 -4.44
N ARG A 68 6.53 5.93 -3.45
CA ARG A 68 7.44 4.78 -3.57
C ARG A 68 6.70 3.58 -2.99
N LEU A 69 6.55 2.51 -3.77
CA LEU A 69 5.83 1.32 -3.38
C LEU A 69 6.69 0.11 -3.70
N VAL A 70 6.81 -0.78 -2.72
CA VAL A 70 7.48 -2.08 -2.85
C VAL A 70 6.65 -3.12 -2.12
N SER A 71 6.72 -4.36 -2.59
CA SER A 71 6.29 -5.55 -1.86
C SER A 71 7.52 -6.38 -1.49
N VAL A 72 7.39 -7.21 -0.46
CA VAL A 72 8.45 -8.11 0.01
C VAL A 72 7.79 -9.36 0.58
N ASP A 73 8.39 -10.52 0.31
CA ASP A 73 7.97 -11.76 0.97
C ASP A 73 8.27 -11.69 2.46
N GLY A 74 7.31 -12.16 3.25
CA GLY A 74 7.50 -12.40 4.66
C GLY A 74 8.43 -13.60 4.89
N MET A 75 9.04 -13.66 6.06
CA MET A 75 9.88 -14.80 6.46
C MET A 75 9.07 -15.99 7.02
N GLY A 76 7.74 -15.97 6.97
CA GLY A 76 6.86 -16.94 7.64
C GLY A 76 5.61 -17.26 6.85
#